data_AF-A0A3M2DFT9-F1
#
_entry.id   AF-A0A3M2DFT9-F1
#
_cell.length_a   1.000
_cell.length_b   1.000
_cell.length_c   1.000
_cell.angle_alpha   90.00
_cell.angle_beta   90.00
_cell.angle_gamma   90.00
#
_symmetry.space_group_name_H-M   'P 1'
#
loop_
_entity.id
_entity.type
_entity.pdbx_description
1 polymer ?
#
loop_
_entity_poly.entity_id
_entity_poly.type
_entity_poly.pdbx_seq_one_letter_code
_entity_poly.pdbx_strand_id
1 'polypeptide(L)'
;VVPQQAETLRSAAVVNGLLALSYLKDARSQLKIYGLDGQFKAEVPLPGIGTASNLVGRADSDVAFVTFTNYVRPTTLYQYDFAKNALTQFWAPKLKFNPDDFVSEQVFYQSKDGTRVPMTISYKKGLKKNRQNPTLLYGYGGFNISILPAFSVQNLAWMELGGVYAVANLRGGAEYGEEWHRAGMKHNKQNVFDDFIAAAKYLIADGYTSPKHLGIYGRSNGGLLIGAAMTQRPELFAAALPAVGVLDMLRFHKFTIGWAWVAEYGSADNLDDFKVLYRYSPYDNLKKGVDYPATMVMTADHDDRVVPYHSFKFAARLQAYNSGKRPVIVRIEHNAGHGAGKPTAKRIEEARDIIVFLAAHTGLKLDG
;
A
#
# COMPACT_ATOMS: atom_id res chain seq x y z
N VAL A 1 -21.47 -26.79 -3.45
CA VAL A 1 -20.06 -26.42 -3.76
C VAL A 1 -20.10 -25.22 -4.68
N VAL A 2 -19.34 -24.16 -4.38
CA VAL A 2 -19.23 -23.00 -5.28
C VAL A 2 -18.10 -23.25 -6.29
N PRO A 3 -18.34 -23.21 -7.60
CA PRO A 3 -17.29 -23.43 -8.60
C PRO A 3 -16.18 -22.38 -8.53
N GLN A 4 -14.94 -22.79 -8.79
CA GLN A 4 -13.79 -21.89 -8.90
C GLN A 4 -14.07 -20.76 -9.89
N GLN A 5 -13.62 -19.55 -9.56
CA GLN A 5 -13.71 -18.36 -10.38
C GLN A 5 -12.31 -17.84 -10.71
N ALA A 6 -12.20 -16.99 -11.74
CA ALA A 6 -10.96 -16.28 -12.04
C ALA A 6 -10.65 -15.20 -10.98
N GLU A 7 -11.70 -14.63 -10.37
CA GLU A 7 -11.56 -13.66 -9.29
C GLU A 7 -11.14 -14.32 -7.96
N THR A 8 -10.32 -13.63 -7.17
CA THR A 8 -9.83 -14.13 -5.87
C THR A 8 -10.93 -14.07 -4.82
N LEU A 9 -11.35 -15.21 -4.28
CA LEU A 9 -12.27 -15.25 -3.13
C LEU A 9 -11.57 -14.76 -1.86
N ARG A 10 -12.17 -13.81 -1.15
CA ARG A 10 -11.64 -13.18 0.07
C ARG A 10 -12.31 -13.64 1.34
N SER A 11 -13.62 -13.79 1.31
CA SER A 11 -14.40 -14.21 2.48
C SER A 11 -15.76 -14.74 2.06
N ALA A 12 -16.34 -15.53 2.95
CA ALA A 12 -17.67 -16.09 2.83
C ALA A 12 -18.43 -15.83 4.13
N ALA A 13 -19.72 -15.54 4.03
CA ALA A 13 -20.63 -15.39 5.17
C ALA A 13 -21.99 -15.99 4.81
N VAL A 14 -22.70 -16.51 5.81
CA VAL A 14 -24.11 -16.94 5.63
C VAL A 14 -25.01 -15.84 6.16
N VAL A 15 -25.83 -15.27 5.27
CA VAL A 15 -26.74 -14.16 5.58
C VAL A 15 -28.03 -14.37 4.79
N ASN A 16 -29.19 -14.17 5.41
CA ASN A 16 -30.51 -14.42 4.80
C ASN A 16 -30.66 -15.83 4.19
N GLY A 17 -30.14 -16.88 4.86
CA GLY A 17 -30.12 -18.25 4.33
C GLY A 17 -29.32 -18.44 3.03
N LEU A 18 -28.52 -17.44 2.64
CA LEU A 18 -27.72 -17.43 1.42
C LEU A 18 -26.23 -17.30 1.75
N LEU A 19 -25.38 -17.65 0.79
CA LEU A 19 -23.94 -17.52 0.88
C LEU A 19 -23.51 -16.20 0.22
N ALA A 20 -23.07 -15.24 1.03
CA ALA A 20 -22.49 -13.98 0.59
C ALA A 20 -20.98 -14.11 0.45
N LEU A 21 -20.48 -13.98 -0.79
CA LEU A 21 -19.08 -14.15 -1.13
C LEU A 21 -18.46 -12.83 -1.57
N SER A 22 -17.35 -12.45 -0.94
CA SER A 22 -16.54 -11.31 -1.35
C SER A 22 -15.38 -11.76 -2.22
N TYR A 23 -15.29 -11.22 -3.43
CA TYR A 23 -14.24 -11.48 -4.41
C TYR A 23 -13.41 -10.22 -4.69
N LEU A 24 -12.20 -10.40 -5.21
CA LEU A 24 -11.40 -9.34 -5.83
C LEU A 24 -11.29 -9.58 -7.34
N LYS A 25 -11.63 -8.55 -8.09
CA LYS A 25 -11.38 -8.46 -9.54
C LYS A 25 -10.50 -7.25 -9.79
N ASP A 26 -9.23 -7.45 -10.12
CA ASP A 26 -8.28 -6.35 -10.34
C ASP A 26 -8.24 -5.38 -9.15
N ALA A 27 -8.01 -5.89 -7.93
CA ALA A 27 -7.90 -5.11 -6.69
C ALA A 27 -9.14 -4.26 -6.29
N ARG A 28 -10.32 -4.50 -6.88
CA ARG A 28 -11.61 -3.96 -6.41
C ARG A 28 -12.55 -5.08 -5.96
N SER A 29 -13.42 -4.76 -5.01
CA SER A 29 -14.39 -5.72 -4.48
C SER A 29 -15.49 -6.04 -5.50
N GLN A 30 -15.90 -7.30 -5.52
CA GLN A 30 -17.18 -7.76 -6.04
C GLN A 30 -17.87 -8.58 -4.96
N LEU A 31 -19.18 -8.38 -4.76
CA LEU A 31 -19.96 -9.18 -3.82
C LEU A 31 -20.97 -10.00 -4.62
N LYS A 32 -20.89 -11.32 -4.48
CA LYS A 32 -21.75 -12.28 -5.18
C LYS A 32 -22.56 -13.09 -4.17
N ILE A 33 -23.83 -13.29 -4.45
CA ILE A 33 -24.76 -14.08 -3.66
C ILE A 33 -24.95 -15.44 -4.31
N TYR A 34 -24.82 -16.49 -3.52
CA TYR A 34 -25.04 -17.87 -3.91
C TYR A 34 -26.08 -18.52 -3.00
N GLY A 35 -26.78 -19.54 -3.49
CA GLY A 35 -27.51 -20.47 -2.65
C GLY A 35 -26.54 -21.33 -1.83
N LEU A 36 -27.02 -21.93 -0.74
CA LEU A 36 -26.22 -22.89 0.05
C LEU A 36 -25.84 -24.15 -0.75
N ASP A 37 -26.57 -24.43 -1.84
CA ASP A 37 -26.24 -25.43 -2.84
C ASP A 37 -25.01 -25.05 -3.70
N GLY A 38 -24.61 -23.79 -3.69
CA GLY A 38 -23.52 -23.22 -4.49
C GLY A 38 -23.96 -22.67 -5.85
N GLN A 39 -25.27 -22.55 -6.10
CA GLN A 39 -25.79 -21.90 -7.32
C GLN A 39 -25.72 -20.38 -7.21
N PHE A 40 -25.20 -19.72 -8.25
CA PHE A 40 -25.19 -18.26 -8.32
C PHE A 40 -26.62 -17.70 -8.34
N LYS A 41 -26.87 -16.62 -7.58
CA LYS A 41 -28.18 -15.96 -7.50
C LYS A 41 -28.14 -14.51 -7.97
N ALA A 42 -27.18 -13.72 -7.50
CA ALA A 42 -27.07 -12.31 -7.84
C ALA A 42 -25.67 -11.75 -7.60
N GLU A 43 -25.34 -10.65 -8.27
CA GLU A 43 -24.22 -9.76 -7.89
C GLU A 43 -24.81 -8.51 -7.23
N VAL A 44 -24.22 -8.09 -6.11
CA VAL A 44 -24.66 -6.89 -5.37
C VAL A 44 -24.17 -5.65 -6.14
N PRO A 45 -25.05 -4.70 -6.49
CA PRO A 45 -24.69 -3.52 -7.26
C PRO A 45 -23.95 -2.51 -6.38
N LEU A 46 -22.61 -2.64 -6.28
CA LEU A 46 -21.79 -1.71 -5.51
C LEU A 46 -21.84 -0.28 -6.09
N PRO A 47 -21.72 0.78 -5.26
CA PRO A 47 -21.86 2.18 -5.70
C PRO A 47 -20.79 2.67 -6.70
N GLY A 48 -19.73 1.89 -6.92
CA GLY A 48 -18.66 2.20 -7.85
C GLY A 48 -17.46 1.28 -7.68
N ILE A 49 -16.31 1.71 -8.20
CA ILE A 49 -15.03 1.01 -8.03
C ILE A 49 -14.43 1.37 -6.66
N GLY A 50 -14.14 0.35 -5.86
CA GLY A 50 -13.60 0.53 -4.52
C GLY A 50 -13.52 -0.77 -3.72
N THR A 51 -13.45 -0.60 -2.42
CA THR A 51 -13.48 -1.69 -1.45
C THR A 51 -14.84 -1.74 -0.78
N ALA A 52 -15.46 -2.91 -0.80
CA ALA A 52 -16.64 -3.22 -0.03
C ALA A 52 -16.30 -4.21 1.08
N SER A 53 -16.89 -4.07 2.27
CA SER A 53 -16.96 -5.20 3.20
C SER A 53 -17.79 -6.33 2.58
N ASN A 54 -17.67 -7.55 3.10
CA ASN A 54 -18.71 -8.54 2.83
C ASN A 54 -20.04 -8.08 3.46
N LEU A 55 -21.14 -8.74 3.10
CA LEU A 55 -22.43 -8.53 3.74
C LEU A 55 -22.36 -8.96 5.20
N VAL A 56 -22.72 -8.03 6.08
CA VAL A 56 -22.82 -8.26 7.52
C VAL A 56 -24.29 -8.23 7.91
N GLY A 57 -24.81 -9.36 8.35
CA GLY A 57 -26.18 -9.54 8.78
C GLY A 57 -26.34 -10.88 9.48
N ARG A 58 -27.54 -11.15 10.00
CA ARG A 58 -27.85 -12.46 10.57
C ARG A 58 -28.33 -13.42 9.48
N ALA A 59 -28.21 -14.72 9.74
CA ALA A 59 -28.68 -15.75 8.83
C ALA A 59 -30.21 -15.70 8.62
N ASP A 60 -30.96 -15.14 9.57
CA ASP A 60 -32.42 -15.02 9.57
C ASP A 60 -32.94 -13.61 9.21
N SER A 61 -32.05 -12.70 8.80
CA SER A 61 -32.39 -11.31 8.47
C SER A 61 -32.54 -11.13 6.96
N ASP A 62 -33.61 -10.48 6.54
CA ASP A 62 -33.88 -10.05 5.16
C ASP A 62 -33.08 -8.80 4.74
N VAL A 63 -32.34 -8.23 5.70
CA VAL A 63 -31.47 -7.07 5.52
C VAL A 63 -30.04 -7.40 5.95
N ALA A 64 -29.09 -6.86 5.21
CA ALA A 64 -27.67 -6.87 5.57
C ALA A 64 -27.04 -5.49 5.38
N PHE A 65 -25.82 -5.32 5.87
CA PHE A 65 -25.07 -4.08 5.74
C PHE A 65 -23.76 -4.30 5.00
N VAL A 66 -23.39 -3.30 4.19
CA VAL A 66 -22.14 -3.24 3.45
C VAL A 66 -21.52 -1.87 3.67
N THR A 67 -20.24 -1.83 4.01
CA THR A 67 -19.47 -0.58 3.93
C THR A 67 -18.79 -0.49 2.58
N PHE A 68 -18.70 0.70 2.00
CA PHE A 68 -17.98 0.94 0.75
C PHE A 68 -17.10 2.19 0.87
N THR A 69 -15.87 2.12 0.35
CA THR A 69 -14.92 3.24 0.30
C THR A 69 -14.00 3.12 -0.92
N ASN A 70 -13.37 4.24 -1.31
CA ASN A 70 -12.23 4.24 -2.21
C ASN A 70 -11.29 5.40 -1.86
N TYR A 71 -10.28 5.69 -2.68
CA TYR A 71 -9.29 6.73 -2.36
C TYR A 71 -9.85 8.16 -2.28
N VAL A 72 -11.02 8.43 -2.88
CA VAL A 72 -11.61 9.78 -2.95
C VAL A 72 -12.97 9.88 -2.24
N ARG A 73 -13.56 8.75 -1.84
CA ARG A 73 -14.84 8.67 -1.11
C ARG A 73 -14.65 7.99 0.24
N PRO A 74 -14.96 8.68 1.36
CA PRO A 74 -14.94 8.10 2.69
C PRO A 74 -15.86 6.89 2.82
N THR A 75 -15.64 6.10 3.87
CA THR A 75 -16.46 4.93 4.16
C THR A 75 -17.92 5.32 4.38
N THR A 76 -18.79 4.83 3.51
CA THR A 76 -20.25 4.95 3.60
C THR A 76 -20.85 3.59 3.93
N LEU A 77 -21.83 3.58 4.82
CA LEU A 77 -22.58 2.39 5.21
C LEU A 77 -23.87 2.32 4.38
N TYR A 78 -24.08 1.19 3.73
CA TYR A 78 -25.26 0.87 2.94
C TYR A 78 -26.03 -0.27 3.60
N GLN A 79 -27.35 -0.17 3.52
CA GLN A 79 -28.27 -1.26 3.80
C GLN A 79 -28.57 -1.99 2.50
N TYR A 80 -28.44 -3.31 2.50
CA TYR A 80 -28.75 -4.19 1.38
C TYR A 80 -30.08 -4.91 1.63
N ASP A 81 -31.01 -4.75 0.69
CA ASP A 81 -32.29 -5.45 0.64
C ASP A 81 -32.17 -6.63 -0.34
N PHE A 82 -32.29 -7.85 0.18
CA PHE A 82 -32.12 -9.06 -0.62
C PHE A 82 -33.23 -9.27 -1.65
N ALA A 83 -34.48 -8.86 -1.34
CA ALA A 83 -35.61 -9.03 -2.24
C ALA A 83 -35.51 -8.10 -3.45
N LYS A 84 -35.00 -6.89 -3.25
CA LYS A 84 -34.81 -5.88 -4.30
C LYS A 84 -33.45 -5.94 -4.99
N ASN A 85 -32.49 -6.68 -4.44
CA ASN A 85 -31.07 -6.63 -4.83
C ASN A 85 -30.57 -5.18 -4.93
N ALA A 86 -30.80 -4.39 -3.87
CA ALA A 86 -30.54 -2.95 -3.90
C ALA A 86 -29.81 -2.48 -2.64
N LEU A 87 -28.85 -1.57 -2.83
CA LEU A 87 -28.19 -0.84 -1.76
C LEU A 87 -28.86 0.52 -1.57
N THR A 88 -29.24 0.81 -0.33
CA THR A 88 -29.68 2.15 0.09
C THR A 88 -28.66 2.73 1.06
N GLN A 89 -28.27 3.99 0.88
CA GLN A 89 -27.34 4.65 1.81
C GLN A 89 -28.00 4.75 3.19
N PHE A 90 -27.38 4.12 4.19
CA PHE A 90 -27.85 4.13 5.56
C PHE A 90 -27.15 5.22 6.38
N TRP A 91 -25.85 5.38 6.19
CA TRP A 91 -25.07 6.43 6.85
C TRP A 91 -23.86 6.84 6.01
N ALA A 92 -23.56 8.14 5.99
CA ALA A 92 -22.36 8.70 5.37
C ALA A 92 -21.77 9.80 6.28
N PRO A 93 -20.44 10.01 6.29
CA PRO A 93 -19.85 11.11 7.02
C PRO A 93 -20.18 12.46 6.39
N LYS A 94 -20.27 13.51 7.21
CA LYS A 94 -20.36 14.90 6.73
C LYS A 94 -19.02 15.31 6.12
N LEU A 95 -19.03 15.76 4.87
CA LEU A 95 -17.82 16.10 4.13
C LEU A 95 -17.57 17.61 4.15
N LYS A 96 -16.29 18.00 4.25
CA LYS A 96 -15.82 19.38 4.05
C LYS A 96 -15.16 19.60 2.68
N PHE A 97 -15.23 18.59 1.82
CA PHE A 97 -14.69 18.59 0.46
C PHE A 97 -15.73 17.92 -0.45
N ASN A 98 -15.61 18.14 -1.75
CA ASN A 98 -16.42 17.45 -2.74
C ASN A 98 -15.64 16.27 -3.34
N PRO A 99 -16.05 15.00 -3.13
CA PRO A 99 -15.41 13.85 -3.76
C PRO A 99 -15.37 13.91 -5.29
N ASP A 100 -16.34 14.60 -5.91
CA ASP A 100 -16.42 14.73 -7.36
C ASP A 100 -15.35 15.68 -7.93
N ASP A 101 -14.59 16.38 -7.08
CA ASP A 101 -13.44 17.19 -7.50
C ASP A 101 -12.19 16.35 -7.77
N PHE A 102 -12.24 15.03 -7.50
CA PHE A 102 -11.11 14.13 -7.63
C PHE A 102 -11.33 13.07 -8.71
N VAL A 103 -10.22 12.57 -9.23
CA VAL A 103 -10.14 11.41 -10.12
C VAL A 103 -9.48 10.28 -9.35
N SER A 104 -9.94 9.06 -9.57
CA SER A 104 -9.27 7.84 -9.12
C SER A 104 -9.42 6.80 -10.22
N GLU A 105 -8.35 6.57 -10.96
CA GLU A 105 -8.33 5.70 -12.12
C GLU A 105 -7.38 4.52 -11.92
N GLN A 106 -7.75 3.37 -12.48
CA GLN A 106 -6.90 2.18 -12.47
C GLN A 106 -6.20 2.04 -13.81
N VAL A 107 -4.90 1.80 -13.75
CA VAL A 107 -4.05 1.50 -14.89
C VAL A 107 -3.36 0.16 -14.68
N PHE A 108 -2.82 -0.37 -15.77
CA PHE A 108 -1.94 -1.54 -15.73
C PHE A 108 -0.64 -1.19 -16.42
N TYR A 109 0.48 -1.45 -15.75
CA TYR A 109 1.82 -1.29 -16.32
C TYR A 109 2.50 -2.64 -16.43
N GLN A 110 3.50 -2.75 -17.31
CA GLN A 110 4.30 -3.96 -17.44
C GLN A 110 5.50 -3.89 -16.49
N SER A 111 5.69 -4.95 -15.70
CA SER A 111 6.91 -5.18 -14.94
C SER A 111 8.04 -5.64 -15.83
N LYS A 112 9.23 -5.83 -15.25
CA LYS A 112 10.46 -6.20 -15.96
C LYS A 112 10.33 -7.49 -16.78
N ASP A 113 9.55 -8.46 -16.30
CA ASP A 113 9.31 -9.75 -16.94
C ASP A 113 8.04 -9.77 -17.82
N GLY A 114 7.42 -8.62 -18.05
CA GLY A 114 6.19 -8.49 -18.82
C GLY A 114 4.90 -8.68 -18.02
N THR A 115 4.98 -9.04 -16.73
CA THR A 115 3.80 -9.16 -15.85
C THR A 115 3.02 -7.86 -15.83
N ARG A 116 1.70 -7.92 -16.06
CA ARG A 116 0.81 -6.76 -15.93
C ARG A 116 0.46 -6.54 -14.47
N VAL A 117 0.85 -5.39 -13.91
CA VAL A 117 0.63 -5.06 -12.51
C VAL A 117 -0.39 -3.90 -12.41
N PRO A 118 -1.41 -3.99 -11.54
CA PRO A 118 -2.36 -2.91 -11.34
C PRO A 118 -1.73 -1.76 -10.57
N MET A 119 -2.14 -0.53 -10.90
CA MET A 119 -1.90 0.64 -10.07
C MET A 119 -3.13 1.54 -10.11
N THR A 120 -3.53 2.06 -8.95
CA THR A 120 -4.55 3.10 -8.88
C THR A 120 -3.87 4.45 -8.73
N ILE A 121 -4.27 5.44 -9.53
CA ILE A 121 -3.74 6.81 -9.51
C ILE A 121 -4.89 7.75 -9.16
N SER A 122 -4.72 8.53 -8.09
CA SER A 122 -5.72 9.45 -7.58
C SER A 122 -5.14 10.87 -7.47
N TYR A 123 -5.92 11.86 -7.89
CA TYR A 123 -5.50 13.26 -7.93
C TYR A 123 -6.71 14.20 -8.10
N LYS A 124 -6.52 15.49 -7.86
CA LYS A 124 -7.56 16.51 -8.08
C LYS A 124 -7.78 16.77 -9.58
N LYS A 125 -9.04 16.91 -10.01
CA LYS A 125 -9.39 17.21 -11.41
C LYS A 125 -8.67 18.47 -11.92
N GLY A 126 -8.38 18.49 -13.22
CA GLY A 126 -7.63 19.57 -13.86
C GLY A 126 -6.11 19.39 -13.85
N LEU A 127 -5.59 18.31 -13.26
CA LEU A 127 -4.17 17.93 -13.34
C LEU A 127 -3.70 17.85 -14.79
N LYS A 128 -2.58 18.51 -15.10
CA LYS A 128 -1.89 18.40 -16.40
C LYS A 128 -0.74 17.41 -16.29
N LYS A 129 -0.69 16.40 -17.17
CA LYS A 129 0.44 15.46 -17.27
C LYS A 129 1.66 16.13 -17.92
N ASN A 130 2.37 16.96 -17.14
CA ASN A 130 3.48 17.79 -17.58
C ASN A 130 4.82 17.44 -16.90
N ARG A 131 4.90 16.28 -16.24
CA ARG A 131 6.07 15.76 -15.50
C ARG A 131 6.51 16.55 -14.27
N GLN A 132 5.71 17.52 -13.83
CA GLN A 132 6.03 18.40 -12.70
C GLN A 132 5.15 18.16 -11.47
N ASN A 133 4.19 17.24 -11.55
CA ASN A 133 3.28 17.02 -10.43
C ASN A 133 4.00 16.28 -9.29
N PRO A 134 4.00 16.85 -8.07
CA PRO A 134 4.45 16.16 -6.86
C PRO A 134 3.66 14.86 -6.72
N THR A 135 4.36 13.73 -6.68
CA THR A 135 3.73 12.41 -6.71
C THR A 135 4.23 11.58 -5.56
N LEU A 136 3.29 10.95 -4.85
CA LEU A 136 3.56 9.98 -3.80
C LEU A 136 3.15 8.59 -4.30
N LEU A 137 4.13 7.71 -4.50
CA LEU A 137 3.92 6.31 -4.85
C LEU A 137 4.00 5.43 -3.58
N TYR A 138 2.96 4.65 -3.34
CA TYR A 138 2.84 3.73 -2.20
C TYR A 138 2.78 2.27 -2.66
N GLY A 139 3.35 1.37 -1.86
CA GLY A 139 3.29 -0.07 -2.08
C GLY A 139 3.58 -0.89 -0.81
N TYR A 140 3.29 -2.19 -0.89
CA TYR A 140 3.56 -3.17 0.16
C TYR A 140 4.22 -4.43 -0.40
N GLY A 141 3.46 -5.29 -1.11
CA GLY A 141 3.98 -6.46 -1.83
C GLY A 141 4.54 -7.58 -0.94
N GLY A 142 3.66 -8.31 -0.27
CA GLY A 142 4.04 -9.44 0.59
C GLY A 142 2.91 -9.91 1.50
N PHE A 143 3.12 -11.05 2.14
CA PHE A 143 2.29 -11.62 3.21
C PHE A 143 0.84 -11.89 2.81
N ASN A 144 0.57 -12.10 1.52
CA ASN A 144 -0.79 -12.28 1.01
C ASN A 144 -1.71 -11.07 1.36
N ILE A 145 -1.13 -9.87 1.50
CA ILE A 145 -1.87 -8.64 1.80
C ILE A 145 -2.19 -7.93 0.50
N SER A 146 -3.48 -7.83 0.17
CA SER A 146 -3.94 -6.93 -0.91
C SER A 146 -4.05 -5.50 -0.43
N ILE A 147 -3.53 -4.56 -1.21
CA ILE A 147 -3.68 -3.12 -0.95
C ILE A 147 -4.90 -2.60 -1.72
N LEU A 148 -6.05 -2.56 -1.04
CA LEU A 148 -7.31 -2.18 -1.66
C LEU A 148 -7.59 -0.68 -1.53
N PRO A 149 -8.42 -0.09 -2.43
CA PRO A 149 -8.83 1.30 -2.32
C PRO A 149 -9.44 1.63 -0.96
N ALA A 150 -8.84 2.57 -0.24
CA ALA A 150 -9.34 3.00 1.07
C ALA A 150 -9.11 4.50 1.26
N PHE A 151 -10.14 5.18 1.78
CA PHE A 151 -10.05 6.61 2.04
C PHE A 151 -9.08 6.91 3.19
N SER A 152 -8.28 7.95 3.01
CA SER A 152 -7.36 8.47 4.02
C SER A 152 -7.38 9.99 3.98
N VAL A 153 -7.62 10.63 5.13
CA VAL A 153 -7.60 12.10 5.26
C VAL A 153 -6.21 12.66 4.89
N GLN A 154 -5.13 11.95 5.22
CA GLN A 154 -3.77 12.35 4.83
C GLN A 154 -3.59 12.35 3.31
N ASN A 155 -4.07 11.31 2.62
CA ASN A 155 -3.94 11.22 1.17
C ASN A 155 -4.86 12.23 0.46
N LEU A 156 -6.04 12.49 1.02
CA LEU A 156 -6.91 13.57 0.56
C LEU A 156 -6.19 14.92 0.65
N ALA A 157 -5.61 15.25 1.81
CA ALA A 157 -4.89 16.51 2.00
C ALA A 157 -3.72 16.67 1.01
N TRP A 158 -2.97 15.59 0.76
CA TRP A 158 -1.94 15.57 -0.28
C TRP A 158 -2.50 15.91 -1.67
N MET A 159 -3.63 15.31 -2.05
CA MET A 159 -4.28 15.58 -3.34
C MET A 159 -4.91 16.97 -3.41
N GLU A 160 -5.45 17.49 -2.30
CA GLU A 160 -6.01 18.86 -2.22
C GLU A 160 -4.95 19.93 -2.47
N LEU A 161 -3.73 19.69 -1.98
CA LEU A 161 -2.55 20.54 -2.20
C LEU A 161 -1.99 20.43 -3.63
N GLY A 162 -2.56 19.58 -4.49
CA GLY A 162 -2.15 19.39 -5.88
C GLY A 162 -1.22 18.19 -6.12
N GLY A 163 -1.04 17.33 -5.13
CA GLY A 163 -0.27 16.10 -5.26
C GLY A 163 -1.03 14.98 -6.00
N VAL A 164 -0.26 14.05 -6.59
CA VAL A 164 -0.76 12.79 -7.14
C VAL A 164 -0.47 11.68 -6.14
N TYR A 165 -1.45 10.84 -5.83
CA TYR A 165 -1.28 9.65 -4.99
C TYR A 165 -1.44 8.40 -5.85
N ALA A 166 -0.41 7.55 -5.89
CA ALA A 166 -0.42 6.32 -6.66
C ALA A 166 -0.19 5.11 -5.75
N VAL A 167 -0.96 4.04 -5.96
CA VAL A 167 -0.85 2.80 -5.18
C VAL A 167 -0.66 1.63 -6.14
N ALA A 168 0.48 0.94 -6.02
CA ALA A 168 0.80 -0.21 -6.85
C ALA A 168 0.45 -1.52 -6.14
N ASN A 169 -0.28 -2.40 -6.83
CA ASN A 169 -0.72 -3.70 -6.35
C ASN A 169 0.29 -4.79 -6.72
N LEU A 170 1.45 -4.74 -6.07
CA LEU A 170 2.64 -5.55 -6.39
C LEU A 170 2.42 -7.05 -6.14
N ARG A 171 3.21 -7.88 -6.83
CA ARG A 171 3.38 -9.30 -6.44
C ARG A 171 3.82 -9.43 -4.98
N GLY A 172 3.60 -10.60 -4.41
CA GLY A 172 3.66 -10.81 -2.96
C GLY A 172 2.35 -10.45 -2.24
N GLY A 173 1.50 -9.61 -2.84
CA GLY A 173 0.14 -9.38 -2.37
C GLY A 173 -0.80 -10.55 -2.70
N ALA A 174 -2.10 -10.31 -2.60
CA ALA A 174 -3.15 -11.32 -2.80
C ALA A 174 -4.23 -10.92 -3.81
N GLU A 175 -3.99 -9.85 -4.57
CA GLU A 175 -4.95 -9.30 -5.53
C GLU A 175 -5.40 -10.35 -6.56
N TYR A 176 -4.47 -11.22 -6.97
CA TYR A 176 -4.71 -12.36 -7.87
C TYR A 176 -4.46 -13.71 -7.19
N GLY A 177 -4.67 -13.79 -5.87
CA GLY A 177 -4.59 -15.04 -5.11
C GLY A 177 -3.17 -15.53 -4.82
N GLU A 178 -3.06 -16.81 -4.46
CA GLU A 178 -1.84 -17.42 -3.92
C GLU A 178 -0.66 -17.40 -4.91
N GLU A 179 -0.92 -17.52 -6.21
CA GLU A 179 0.14 -17.47 -7.23
C GLU A 179 0.79 -16.08 -7.27
N TRP A 180 -0.01 -15.02 -7.10
CA TRP A 180 0.47 -13.65 -7.00
C TRP A 180 1.33 -13.43 -5.75
N HIS A 181 0.93 -14.05 -4.63
CA HIS A 181 1.70 -14.03 -3.38
C HIS A 181 3.05 -14.73 -3.56
N ARG A 182 3.05 -15.98 -4.02
CA ARG A 182 4.28 -16.78 -4.21
C ARG A 182 5.26 -16.18 -5.21
N ALA A 183 4.75 -15.46 -6.22
CA ALA A 183 5.57 -14.76 -7.18
C ALA A 183 6.36 -13.57 -6.60
N GLY A 184 6.12 -13.18 -5.34
CA GLY A 184 6.86 -12.15 -4.60
C GLY A 184 7.44 -12.60 -3.26
N MET A 185 7.53 -13.91 -2.99
CA MET A 185 8.08 -14.47 -1.75
C MET A 185 9.49 -15.04 -1.94
N LYS A 186 10.26 -15.13 -0.84
CA LYS A 186 11.56 -15.83 -0.77
C LYS A 186 12.48 -15.47 -1.94
N HIS A 187 12.84 -16.46 -2.76
CA HIS A 187 13.77 -16.31 -3.89
C HIS A 187 13.19 -15.45 -5.02
N ASN A 188 11.87 -15.25 -5.04
CA ASN A 188 11.17 -14.37 -5.97
C ASN A 188 10.98 -12.94 -5.43
N LYS A 189 11.50 -12.60 -4.23
CA LYS A 189 11.25 -11.28 -3.61
C LYS A 189 11.70 -10.10 -4.47
N GLN A 190 12.69 -10.29 -5.34
CA GLN A 190 13.14 -9.24 -6.28
C GLN A 190 12.02 -8.80 -7.24
N ASN A 191 11.08 -9.68 -7.59
CA ASN A 191 9.94 -9.34 -8.46
C ASN A 191 9.09 -8.20 -7.86
N VAL A 192 8.95 -8.16 -6.54
CA VAL A 192 8.21 -7.10 -5.84
C VAL A 192 8.89 -5.73 -6.05
N PHE A 193 10.21 -5.70 -5.96
CA PHE A 193 10.98 -4.47 -6.15
C PHE A 193 10.98 -4.07 -7.63
N ASP A 194 11.09 -5.03 -8.54
CA ASP A 194 11.01 -4.81 -9.99
C ASP A 194 9.64 -4.26 -10.41
N ASP A 195 8.54 -4.77 -9.84
CA ASP A 195 7.18 -4.25 -10.03
C ASP A 195 7.10 -2.78 -9.58
N PHE A 196 7.60 -2.47 -8.38
CA PHE A 196 7.52 -1.12 -7.84
C PHE A 196 8.38 -0.11 -8.60
N ILE A 197 9.57 -0.52 -9.06
CA ILE A 197 10.42 0.28 -9.93
C ILE A 197 9.74 0.51 -11.28
N ALA A 198 9.03 -0.49 -11.82
CA ALA A 198 8.25 -0.34 -13.04
C ALA A 198 7.05 0.62 -12.86
N ALA A 199 6.39 0.63 -11.70
CA ALA A 199 5.36 1.61 -11.37
C ALA A 199 5.91 3.04 -11.40
N ALA A 200 7.06 3.27 -10.78
CA ALA A 200 7.75 4.56 -10.80
C ALA A 200 8.06 5.01 -12.24
N LYS A 201 8.61 4.10 -13.06
CA LYS A 201 8.91 4.37 -14.48
C LYS A 201 7.64 4.68 -15.29
N TYR A 202 6.54 3.98 -15.03
CA TYR A 202 5.26 4.24 -15.68
C TYR A 202 4.78 5.67 -15.38
N LEU A 203 4.74 6.07 -14.11
CA LEU A 203 4.30 7.43 -13.71
C LEU A 203 5.15 8.53 -14.36
N ILE A 204 6.46 8.29 -14.52
CA ILE A 204 7.38 9.21 -15.18
C ILE A 204 7.14 9.25 -16.70
N ALA A 205 7.03 8.08 -17.34
CA ALA A 205 6.87 7.96 -18.78
C ALA A 205 5.55 8.57 -19.26
N ASP A 206 4.45 8.28 -18.55
CA ASP A 206 3.09 8.76 -18.87
C ASP A 206 2.88 10.25 -18.52
N GLY A 207 3.88 10.90 -17.94
CA GLY A 207 3.87 12.35 -17.75
C GLY A 207 3.20 12.83 -16.46
N TYR A 208 2.79 11.94 -15.56
CA TYR A 208 2.32 12.35 -14.23
C TYR A 208 3.43 13.08 -13.47
N THR A 209 4.65 12.58 -13.50
CA THR A 209 5.75 13.14 -12.68
C THR A 209 7.12 12.98 -13.36
N SER A 210 8.18 13.30 -12.64
CA SER A 210 9.57 13.01 -13.01
C SER A 210 10.36 12.60 -11.76
N PRO A 211 11.59 12.07 -11.90
CA PRO A 211 12.39 11.68 -10.74
C PRO A 211 12.55 12.79 -9.68
N LYS A 212 12.55 14.06 -10.09
CA LYS A 212 12.66 15.23 -9.20
C LYS A 212 11.38 15.51 -8.38
N HIS A 213 10.26 14.92 -8.76
CA HIS A 213 8.95 15.17 -8.15
C HIS A 213 8.30 13.89 -7.59
N LEU A 214 9.02 12.75 -7.60
CA LEU A 214 8.51 11.46 -7.14
C LEU A 214 9.04 11.11 -5.73
N GLY A 215 8.13 11.06 -4.77
CA GLY A 215 8.34 10.49 -3.45
C GLY A 215 7.81 9.05 -3.36
N ILE A 216 8.47 8.21 -2.57
CA ILE A 216 8.03 6.82 -2.32
C ILE A 216 7.81 6.57 -0.82
N TYR A 217 6.75 5.84 -0.49
CA TYR A 217 6.35 5.54 0.89
C TYR A 217 5.89 4.10 1.06
N GLY A 218 6.22 3.51 2.22
CA GLY A 218 5.81 2.16 2.56
C GLY A 218 6.10 1.87 4.03
N ARG A 219 5.26 1.02 4.64
CA ARG A 219 5.33 0.67 6.07
C ARG A 219 5.58 -0.83 6.25
N SER A 220 6.36 -1.23 7.26
CA SER A 220 6.62 -2.64 7.59
C SER A 220 7.35 -3.38 6.45
N ASN A 221 6.78 -4.41 5.83
CA ASN A 221 7.27 -4.95 4.56
C ASN A 221 7.31 -3.89 3.43
N GLY A 222 6.41 -2.92 3.45
CA GLY A 222 6.50 -1.74 2.59
C GLY A 222 7.72 -0.85 2.93
N GLY A 223 8.19 -0.85 4.18
CA GLY A 223 9.43 -0.17 4.56
C GLY A 223 10.67 -0.87 3.98
N LEU A 224 10.68 -2.21 3.97
CA LEU A 224 11.66 -3.01 3.22
C LEU A 224 11.62 -2.66 1.73
N LEU A 225 10.43 -2.63 1.12
CA LEU A 225 10.23 -2.25 -0.28
C LEU A 225 10.86 -0.89 -0.60
N ILE A 226 10.60 0.14 0.21
CA ILE A 226 11.17 1.47 -0.01
C ILE A 226 12.70 1.44 0.13
N GLY A 227 13.22 0.79 1.17
CA GLY A 227 14.66 0.64 1.37
C GLY A 227 15.36 -0.07 0.20
N ALA A 228 14.76 -1.14 -0.33
CA ALA A 228 15.29 -1.88 -1.47
C ALA A 228 15.22 -1.03 -2.75
N ALA A 229 14.09 -0.38 -3.03
CA ALA A 229 13.93 0.47 -4.20
C ALA A 229 14.94 1.62 -4.24
N MET A 230 15.11 2.35 -3.12
CA MET A 230 16.05 3.48 -3.06
C MET A 230 17.53 3.06 -3.09
N THR A 231 17.87 1.85 -2.63
CA THR A 231 19.25 1.35 -2.69
C THR A 231 19.60 0.78 -4.06
N GLN A 232 18.61 0.23 -4.78
CA GLN A 232 18.79 -0.29 -6.14
C GLN A 232 18.74 0.81 -7.21
N ARG A 233 17.82 1.77 -7.09
CA ARG A 233 17.52 2.79 -8.11
C ARG A 233 17.34 4.20 -7.50
N PRO A 234 18.35 4.73 -6.77
CA PRO A 234 18.25 6.02 -6.08
C PRO A 234 17.91 7.20 -7.01
N GLU A 235 18.27 7.12 -8.28
CA GLU A 235 18.09 8.18 -9.27
C GLU A 235 16.65 8.34 -9.76
N LEU A 236 15.75 7.41 -9.43
CA LEU A 236 14.32 7.50 -9.78
C LEU A 236 13.51 8.35 -8.80
N PHE A 237 14.08 8.71 -7.65
CA PHE A 237 13.31 9.25 -6.53
C PHE A 237 13.88 10.57 -6.02
N ALA A 238 12.98 11.49 -5.68
CA ALA A 238 13.31 12.73 -5.00
C ALA A 238 13.36 12.52 -3.48
N ALA A 239 12.40 11.75 -2.96
CA ALA A 239 12.23 11.46 -1.54
C ALA A 239 11.86 9.99 -1.27
N ALA A 240 12.32 9.44 -0.15
CA ALA A 240 12.03 8.07 0.29
C ALA A 240 11.66 8.03 1.78
N LEU A 241 10.53 7.41 2.10
CA LEU A 241 10.01 7.31 3.47
C LEU A 241 9.80 5.83 3.86
N PRO A 242 10.87 5.08 4.20
CA PRO A 242 10.74 3.76 4.78
C PRO A 242 10.28 3.88 6.24
N ALA A 243 9.07 3.37 6.54
CA ALA A 243 8.47 3.47 7.86
C ALA A 243 8.35 2.10 8.55
N VAL A 244 8.76 2.01 9.82
CA VAL A 244 8.76 0.80 10.66
C VAL A 244 9.24 -0.45 9.88
N GLY A 245 10.30 -0.27 9.09
CA GLY A 245 10.69 -1.19 8.02
C GLY A 245 11.63 -2.30 8.46
N VAL A 246 11.54 -3.46 7.82
CA VAL A 246 12.50 -4.56 7.99
C VAL A 246 13.70 -4.31 7.08
N LEU A 247 14.72 -3.63 7.58
CA LEU A 247 15.81 -3.08 6.74
C LEU A 247 17.14 -3.85 6.82
N ASP A 248 17.24 -4.80 7.77
CA ASP A 248 18.40 -5.71 7.93
C ASP A 248 17.88 -7.13 7.73
N MET A 249 17.96 -7.60 6.49
CA MET A 249 17.37 -8.89 6.09
C MET A 249 18.21 -10.08 6.53
N LEU A 250 19.43 -9.85 7.02
CA LEU A 250 20.30 -10.92 7.51
C LEU A 250 20.04 -11.26 8.97
N ARG A 251 19.37 -10.38 9.71
CA ARG A 251 19.17 -10.54 11.16
C ARG A 251 17.73 -10.39 11.62
N PHE A 252 16.78 -10.04 10.75
CA PHE A 252 15.39 -9.80 11.16
C PHE A 252 14.80 -10.96 11.97
N HIS A 253 15.12 -12.21 11.61
CA HIS A 253 14.57 -13.42 12.24
C HIS A 253 15.06 -13.64 13.67
N LYS A 254 16.07 -12.90 14.13
CA LYS A 254 16.62 -12.98 15.49
C LYS A 254 15.89 -12.10 16.50
N PHE A 255 14.93 -11.28 16.07
CA PHE A 255 14.25 -10.31 16.93
C PHE A 255 12.74 -10.58 17.01
N THR A 256 12.22 -10.59 18.24
CA THR A 256 10.78 -10.71 18.58
C THR A 256 10.03 -11.75 17.75
N ILE A 257 9.11 -11.32 16.88
CA ILE A 257 8.27 -12.20 16.03
C ILE A 257 8.84 -12.34 14.61
N GLY A 258 10.02 -11.78 14.33
CA GLY A 258 10.66 -11.84 13.03
C GLY A 258 10.89 -13.28 12.54
N TRP A 259 11.09 -14.24 13.45
CA TRP A 259 11.22 -15.66 13.10
C TRP A 259 10.02 -16.20 12.30
N ALA A 260 8.80 -15.68 12.54
CA ALA A 260 7.60 -16.13 11.84
C ALA A 260 7.59 -15.71 10.37
N TRP A 261 8.33 -14.66 10.01
CA TRP A 261 8.42 -14.17 8.63
C TRP A 261 9.47 -14.89 7.80
N VAL A 262 10.19 -15.86 8.37
CA VAL A 262 11.04 -16.78 7.60
C VAL A 262 10.24 -17.53 6.54
N ALA A 263 8.96 -17.81 6.79
CA ALA A 263 8.05 -18.38 5.80
C ALA A 263 7.87 -17.49 4.55
N GLU A 264 7.95 -16.17 4.73
CA GLU A 264 7.82 -15.17 3.65
C GLU A 264 9.15 -14.86 2.98
N TYR A 265 10.21 -14.63 3.76
CA TYR A 265 11.48 -14.09 3.27
C TYR A 265 12.58 -15.14 3.07
N GLY A 266 12.52 -16.26 3.78
CA GLY A 266 13.66 -17.16 3.99
C GLY A 266 14.46 -16.79 5.25
N SER A 267 15.53 -17.53 5.55
CA SER A 267 16.38 -17.30 6.72
C SER A 267 17.85 -17.20 6.35
N ALA A 268 18.56 -16.21 6.87
CA ALA A 268 20.01 -16.09 6.68
C ALA A 268 20.82 -17.19 7.41
N ASP A 269 20.17 -18.02 8.24
CA ASP A 269 20.79 -19.23 8.79
C ASP A 269 20.88 -20.37 7.74
N ASN A 270 20.18 -20.24 6.61
CA ASN A 270 20.29 -21.11 5.45
C ASN A 270 21.12 -20.42 4.35
N LEU A 271 22.08 -21.14 3.76
CA LEU A 271 23.03 -20.56 2.81
C LEU A 271 22.37 -20.05 1.52
N ASP A 272 21.35 -20.73 0.99
CA ASP A 272 20.72 -20.33 -0.26
C ASP A 272 19.80 -19.14 -0.06
N ASP A 273 19.03 -19.13 1.03
CA ASP A 273 18.24 -17.97 1.45
C ASP A 273 19.16 -16.77 1.77
N PHE A 274 20.29 -16.99 2.44
CA PHE A 274 21.29 -15.95 2.72
C PHE A 274 21.74 -15.23 1.44
N LYS A 275 22.08 -15.98 0.38
CA LYS A 275 22.51 -15.39 -0.91
C LYS A 275 21.43 -14.48 -1.49
N VAL A 276 20.15 -14.85 -1.36
CA VAL A 276 19.03 -14.03 -1.83
C VAL A 276 18.85 -12.80 -0.93
N LEU A 277 18.75 -12.99 0.38
CA LEU A 277 18.57 -11.92 1.36
C LEU A 277 19.67 -10.85 1.26
N TYR A 278 20.93 -11.28 1.13
CA TYR A 278 22.07 -10.39 0.99
C TYR A 278 21.99 -9.49 -0.25
N ARG A 279 21.47 -9.99 -1.37
CA ARG A 279 21.35 -9.23 -2.62
C ARG A 279 20.38 -8.05 -2.53
N TYR A 280 19.39 -8.10 -1.65
CA TYR A 280 18.38 -7.05 -1.56
C TYR A 280 18.28 -6.37 -0.18
N SER A 281 18.98 -6.87 0.85
CA SER A 281 18.99 -6.28 2.19
C SER A 281 19.33 -4.78 2.11
N PRO A 282 18.40 -3.87 2.45
CA PRO A 282 18.62 -2.44 2.28
C PRO A 282 19.85 -1.94 3.05
N TYR A 283 20.03 -2.40 4.28
CA TYR A 283 21.18 -2.05 5.10
C TYR A 283 22.50 -2.42 4.41
N ASP A 284 22.61 -3.62 3.86
CA ASP A 284 23.86 -4.15 3.29
C ASP A 284 24.15 -3.64 1.87
N ASN A 285 23.13 -3.09 1.18
CA ASN A 285 23.26 -2.57 -0.17
C ASN A 285 23.39 -1.04 -0.26
N LEU A 286 23.53 -0.35 0.88
CA LEU A 286 24.00 1.04 0.90
C LEU A 286 25.46 1.10 0.44
N LYS A 287 25.75 2.01 -0.49
CA LYS A 287 27.08 2.19 -1.09
C LYS A 287 27.61 3.59 -0.78
N LYS A 288 28.87 3.67 -0.37
CA LYS A 288 29.55 4.96 -0.17
C LYS A 288 29.61 5.74 -1.48
N GLY A 289 29.41 7.05 -1.41
CA GLY A 289 29.59 7.94 -2.56
C GLY A 289 28.35 8.07 -3.45
N VAL A 290 27.23 7.42 -3.12
CA VAL A 290 25.97 7.53 -3.88
C VAL A 290 25.13 8.71 -3.37
N ASP A 291 24.53 9.47 -4.29
CA ASP A 291 23.55 10.51 -4.00
C ASP A 291 22.16 9.88 -3.85
N TYR A 292 21.79 9.60 -2.61
CA TYR A 292 20.49 9.01 -2.26
C TYR A 292 19.37 10.06 -2.22
N PRO A 293 18.09 9.65 -2.42
CA PRO A 293 16.95 10.54 -2.22
C PRO A 293 16.90 11.14 -0.81
N ALA A 294 16.22 12.28 -0.68
CA ALA A 294 15.93 12.83 0.64
C ALA A 294 15.16 11.77 1.44
N THR A 295 15.68 11.35 2.58
CA THR A 295 15.15 10.19 3.29
C THR A 295 14.70 10.56 4.69
N MET A 296 13.45 10.27 5.01
CA MET A 296 12.93 10.29 6.37
C MET A 296 12.61 8.86 6.79
N VAL A 297 13.52 8.26 7.56
CA VAL A 297 13.30 6.94 8.13
C VAL A 297 12.38 7.10 9.34
N MET A 298 11.24 6.40 9.36
CA MET A 298 10.26 6.52 10.43
C MET A 298 10.23 5.25 11.26
N THR A 299 10.15 5.38 12.59
CA THR A 299 9.98 4.25 13.50
C THR A 299 9.30 4.69 14.80
N ALA A 300 9.07 3.77 15.74
CA ALA A 300 8.49 4.08 17.05
C ALA A 300 9.27 3.39 18.17
N ASP A 301 9.40 4.03 19.33
CA ASP A 301 10.26 3.54 20.42
C ASP A 301 9.78 2.23 21.09
N HIS A 302 8.49 1.90 20.99
CA HIS A 302 7.89 0.67 21.51
C HIS A 302 7.40 -0.28 20.40
N ASP A 303 7.96 -0.22 19.19
CA ASP A 303 7.65 -1.20 18.14
C ASP A 303 8.30 -2.55 18.43
N ASP A 304 7.54 -3.45 19.07
CA ASP A 304 7.94 -4.83 19.35
C ASP A 304 7.64 -5.80 18.18
N ARG A 305 6.95 -5.33 17.14
CA ARG A 305 6.67 -6.09 15.92
C ARG A 305 7.89 -6.06 15.02
N VAL A 306 8.30 -4.88 14.57
CA VAL A 306 9.54 -4.64 13.80
C VAL A 306 10.45 -3.76 14.64
N VAL A 307 11.47 -4.36 15.25
CA VAL A 307 12.31 -3.64 16.21
C VAL A 307 12.96 -2.37 15.60
N PRO A 308 13.00 -1.23 16.33
CA PRO A 308 13.47 0.05 15.78
C PRO A 308 14.92 0.06 15.34
N TYR A 309 15.71 -0.91 15.82
CA TYR A 309 17.09 -1.16 15.42
C TYR A 309 17.29 -1.22 13.91
N HIS A 310 16.33 -1.78 13.16
CA HIS A 310 16.37 -1.77 11.69
C HIS A 310 16.50 -0.33 11.13
N SER A 311 15.63 0.56 11.59
CA SER A 311 15.60 1.96 11.20
C SER A 311 16.86 2.70 11.67
N PHE A 312 17.30 2.47 12.91
CA PHE A 312 18.49 3.14 13.46
C PHE A 312 19.76 2.81 12.69
N LYS A 313 20.02 1.51 12.44
CA LYS A 313 21.18 1.08 11.65
C LYS A 313 21.17 1.64 10.24
N PHE A 314 20.02 1.52 9.56
CA PHE A 314 19.88 1.94 8.18
C PHE A 314 20.13 3.43 8.04
N ALA A 315 19.51 4.24 8.89
CA ALA A 315 19.70 5.68 8.89
C ALA A 315 21.14 6.08 9.20
N ALA A 316 21.78 5.49 10.22
CA ALA A 316 23.16 5.79 10.57
C ALA A 316 24.13 5.47 9.42
N ARG A 317 23.98 4.30 8.77
CA ARG A 317 24.80 3.95 7.61
C ARG A 317 24.51 4.86 6.41
N LEU A 318 23.24 5.18 6.16
CA LEU A 318 22.84 6.04 5.05
C LEU A 318 23.41 7.46 5.24
N GLN A 319 23.36 8.03 6.45
CA GLN A 319 24.01 9.31 6.78
C GLN A 319 25.52 9.27 6.52
N ALA A 320 26.19 8.17 6.86
CA ALA A 320 27.62 8.02 6.64
C ALA A 320 28.02 7.78 5.17
N TYR A 321 27.13 7.19 4.36
CA TYR A 321 27.46 6.74 2.99
C TYR A 321 26.95 7.68 1.91
N ASN A 322 25.90 8.45 2.20
CA ASN A 322 25.32 9.41 1.27
C ASN A 322 26.32 10.52 0.95
N SER A 323 26.58 10.74 -0.33
CA SER A 323 27.39 11.87 -0.82
C SER A 323 26.54 13.06 -1.30
N GLY A 324 25.22 12.85 -1.43
CA GLY A 324 24.28 13.88 -1.84
C GLY A 324 24.05 14.94 -0.77
N LYS A 325 23.55 16.10 -1.18
CA LYS A 325 23.18 17.20 -0.27
C LYS A 325 21.78 17.03 0.36
N ARG A 326 21.02 16.02 -0.09
CA ARG A 326 19.66 15.75 0.37
C ARG A 326 19.68 15.17 1.80
N PRO A 327 18.74 15.59 2.67
CA PRO A 327 18.79 15.22 4.08
C PRO A 327 18.48 13.73 4.30
N VAL A 328 19.09 13.17 5.34
CA VAL A 328 18.77 11.83 5.88
C VAL A 328 18.43 12.01 7.34
N ILE A 329 17.14 11.91 7.67
CA ILE A 329 16.62 12.12 9.02
C ILE A 329 15.92 10.86 9.54
N VAL A 330 15.83 10.75 10.86
CA VAL A 330 15.07 9.71 11.55
C VAL A 330 13.99 10.37 12.39
N ARG A 331 12.74 9.98 12.17
CA ARG A 331 11.60 10.36 13.01
C ARG A 331 11.25 9.17 13.91
N ILE A 332 11.46 9.33 15.20
CA ILE A 332 11.15 8.31 16.22
C ILE A 332 9.89 8.76 16.96
N GLU A 333 8.80 8.03 16.77
CA GLU A 333 7.56 8.28 17.50
C GLU A 333 7.68 7.77 18.93
N HIS A 334 7.46 8.65 19.90
CA HIS A 334 7.47 8.30 21.32
C HIS A 334 6.13 7.76 21.80
N ASN A 335 6.14 6.78 22.70
CA ASN A 335 4.95 6.14 23.26
C ASN A 335 4.02 5.57 22.17
N ALA A 336 4.61 4.89 21.17
CA ALA A 336 3.86 4.23 20.11
C ALA A 336 4.54 2.91 19.71
N GLY A 337 3.73 1.96 19.23
CA GLY A 337 4.21 0.71 18.63
C GLY A 337 4.09 0.71 17.10
N HIS A 338 3.91 -0.48 16.51
CA HIS A 338 3.90 -0.69 15.05
C HIS A 338 2.84 0.12 14.27
N GLY A 339 1.75 0.52 14.94
CA GLY A 339 0.80 1.49 14.39
C GLY A 339 -0.63 1.37 14.92
N ALA A 340 -1.05 0.19 15.37
CA ALA A 340 -2.38 0.00 15.96
C ALA A 340 -2.54 0.81 17.25
N GLY A 341 -3.71 1.42 17.46
CA GLY A 341 -4.02 2.16 18.67
C GLY A 341 -3.37 3.55 18.79
N LYS A 342 -2.69 4.05 17.76
CA LYS A 342 -2.07 5.39 17.79
C LYS A 342 -3.16 6.47 17.97
N PRO A 343 -3.04 7.37 18.97
CA PRO A 343 -3.98 8.47 19.18
C PRO A 343 -4.13 9.37 17.95
N THR A 344 -5.32 9.94 17.74
CA THR A 344 -5.61 10.82 16.61
C THR A 344 -4.62 11.98 16.50
N ALA A 345 -4.23 12.61 17.61
CA ALA A 345 -3.26 13.70 17.62
C ALA A 345 -1.91 13.27 17.00
N LYS A 346 -1.36 12.13 17.42
CA LYS A 346 -0.11 11.58 16.86
C LYS A 346 -0.24 11.19 15.38
N ARG A 347 -1.43 10.73 14.95
CA ARG A 347 -1.70 10.47 13.52
C ARG A 347 -1.69 11.77 12.70
N ILE A 348 -2.20 12.87 13.25
CA ILE A 348 -2.18 14.19 12.60
C ILE A 348 -0.74 14.71 12.50
N GLU A 349 0.03 14.62 13.57
CA GLU A 349 1.46 15.02 13.58
C GLU A 349 2.28 14.21 12.58
N GLU A 350 2.10 12.90 12.54
CA GLU A 350 2.77 12.03 11.57
C GLU A 350 2.39 12.38 10.13
N ALA A 351 1.10 12.61 9.85
CA ALA A 351 0.62 13.02 8.54
C ALA A 351 1.20 14.37 8.12
N ARG A 352 1.25 15.35 9.03
CA ARG A 352 1.88 16.66 8.81
C ARG A 352 3.35 16.49 8.43
N ASP A 353 4.11 15.75 9.22
CA ASP A 353 5.55 15.58 8.98
C ASP A 353 5.82 14.88 7.64
N ILE A 354 5.02 13.86 7.29
CA ILE A 354 5.09 13.20 5.98
C ILE A 354 4.82 14.20 4.84
N ILE A 355 3.72 14.96 4.92
CA ILE A 355 3.33 15.89 3.86
C ILE A 355 4.37 17.00 3.71
N VAL A 356 4.83 17.59 4.81
CA VAL A 356 5.83 18.67 4.78
C VAL A 356 7.16 18.17 4.22
N PHE A 357 7.63 17.00 4.65
CA PHE A 357 8.87 16.42 4.15
C PHE A 357 8.79 16.11 2.66
N LEU A 358 7.70 15.47 2.22
CA LEU A 358 7.48 15.20 0.80
C LEU A 358 7.42 16.51 0.01
N ALA A 359 6.64 17.48 0.48
CA ALA A 359 6.48 18.76 -0.21
C ALA A 359 7.80 19.48 -0.46
N ALA A 360 8.65 19.56 0.57
CA ALA A 360 9.97 20.18 0.50
C ALA A 360 10.90 19.53 -0.53
N HIS A 361 10.68 18.25 -0.87
CA HIS A 361 11.59 17.49 -1.73
C HIS A 361 11.00 17.11 -3.09
N THR A 362 9.67 17.13 -3.23
CA THR A 362 8.99 16.86 -4.50
C THR A 362 8.48 18.14 -5.17
N GLY A 363 8.70 19.32 -4.58
CA GLY A 363 8.29 20.61 -5.15
C GLY A 363 6.79 20.91 -5.01
N LEU A 364 6.10 20.28 -4.05
CA LEU A 364 4.73 20.68 -3.71
C LEU A 364 4.78 22.02 -2.97
N LYS A 365 3.98 22.98 -3.42
CA LYS A 365 3.85 24.26 -2.74
C LYS A 365 2.83 24.09 -1.62
N LEU A 366 3.27 24.37 -0.40
CA LEU A 366 2.38 24.53 0.74
C LEU A 366 2.08 26.03 0.80
N ASP A 367 0.85 26.42 0.49
CA ASP A 367 0.42 27.79 0.74
C ASP A 367 0.43 28.00 2.26
N GLY A 368 1.19 29.00 2.71
CA GLY A 368 1.57 29.24 4.11
C GLY A 368 0.43 29.68 5.02
#